data_AF-A0A7J7YHP7-F1
#
_entry.id   AF-A0A7J7YHP7-F1
#
_cell.length_a   1.000
_cell.length_b   1.000
_cell.length_c   1.000
_cell.angle_alpha   90.00
_cell.angle_beta   90.00
_cell.angle_gamma   90.00
#
_symmetry.space_group_name_H-M   'P 1'
#
loop_
_entity.id
_entity.type
_entity.pdbx_description
1 polymer ?
#
loop_
_entity_poly.entity_id
_entity_poly.type
_entity_poly.pdbx_seq_one_letter_code
_entity_poly.pdbx_strand_id
1 'polypeptide(L)'
;MESEIKSFLSEKNIGNECLSDLTNFEQELSEQYFTYLKNVINPIQQLRADLKYRQHHISQHSHSHTEFNSTEVLEEVDFVKKQLKAVFERLSLEQQKLESSLSDWSMKILDHSSKERNNMLSKLPTELETLECPYSDLKSSIFNEFYNLTEKYQKKLQEFDLQLEDIYRNFQLSEKDHWIYQAVLDQYPRDLCGRRTLYLDMLQRCFPHKSRHDLVEHEKYCEQYRFTKEQQRILISNWNKNRRDFIQKAVLTFAEACAAHEMESTLAKDRKKQQELCADLKAKVLQWRAHQEEVARLEMEISAIRREKEEEKEKLWKKKELLQREEKKKKIRKHWAKKEQKWQEMEMRDLRRLEELKKLMAEQSVKDRERGENESELDLCLKCQPPD
;
A
#
# COMPACT_ATOMS: atom_id res chain seq x y z
N MET A 1 33.68 -36.15 1.82
CA MET A 1 34.03 -35.07 2.76
C MET A 1 35.34 -34.40 2.40
N GLU A 2 36.51 -35.04 2.47
CA GLU A 2 37.78 -34.39 2.07
C GLU A 2 37.83 -34.02 0.58
N SER A 3 37.27 -34.86 -0.29
CA SER A 3 37.10 -34.60 -1.73
C SER A 3 36.07 -33.49 -2.04
N GLU A 4 35.03 -33.36 -1.21
CA GLU A 4 34.00 -32.30 -1.33
C GLU A 4 34.51 -30.96 -0.82
N ILE A 5 35.36 -30.97 0.22
CA ILE A 5 36.06 -29.79 0.72
C ILE A 5 37.08 -29.32 -0.33
N LYS A 6 37.84 -30.25 -0.92
CA LYS A 6 38.77 -29.92 -2.03
C LYS A 6 38.04 -29.42 -3.27
N SER A 7 36.86 -29.94 -3.62
CA SER A 7 36.07 -29.39 -4.73
C SER A 7 35.54 -28.00 -4.42
N PHE A 8 35.08 -27.76 -3.18
CA PHE A 8 34.60 -26.45 -2.72
C PHE A 8 35.70 -25.37 -2.70
N LEU A 9 36.94 -25.77 -2.38
CA LEU A 9 38.12 -24.88 -2.39
C LEU A 9 38.72 -24.66 -3.79
N SER A 10 38.53 -25.61 -4.72
CA SER A 10 39.08 -25.55 -6.10
C SER A 10 38.13 -24.96 -7.14
N GLU A 11 36.83 -24.93 -6.87
CA GLU A 11 35.91 -24.10 -7.65
C GLU A 11 36.37 -22.64 -7.54
N LYS A 12 36.57 -21.98 -8.70
CA LYS A 12 36.90 -20.56 -8.84
C LYS A 12 35.82 -19.68 -8.19
N ASN A 13 35.77 -19.65 -6.86
CA ASN A 13 35.02 -18.69 -6.07
C ASN A 13 35.85 -17.40 -6.02
N ILE A 14 35.87 -16.71 -7.15
CA ILE A 14 36.50 -15.40 -7.32
C ILE A 14 35.79 -14.44 -6.37
N GLY A 15 36.42 -14.13 -5.24
CA GLY A 15 35.99 -13.04 -4.35
C GLY A 15 35.94 -13.32 -2.84
N ASN A 16 36.29 -14.53 -2.35
CA ASN A 16 36.28 -14.81 -0.92
C ASN A 16 37.72 -14.83 -0.35
N GLU A 17 38.19 -13.70 0.17
CA GLU A 17 39.53 -13.55 0.78
C GLU A 17 39.82 -14.64 1.82
N CYS A 18 38.83 -15.01 2.63
CA CYS A 18 38.94 -16.05 3.66
C CYS A 18 39.29 -17.45 3.11
N LEU A 19 38.80 -17.82 1.92
CA LEU A 19 39.14 -19.10 1.29
C LEU A 19 40.55 -19.09 0.68
N SER A 20 41.00 -17.92 0.24
CA SER A 20 42.36 -17.72 -0.27
C SER A 20 43.39 -17.84 0.85
N ASP A 21 43.07 -17.30 2.03
CA ASP A 21 43.89 -17.47 3.24
C ASP A 21 44.02 -18.94 3.63
N LEU A 22 42.95 -19.73 3.54
CA LEU A 22 42.98 -21.18 3.84
C LEU A 22 43.92 -21.96 2.90
N THR A 23 43.91 -21.67 1.60
CA THR A 23 44.84 -22.29 0.65
C THR A 23 46.29 -21.85 0.86
N ASN A 24 46.50 -20.60 1.27
CA ASN A 24 47.83 -20.09 1.62
C ASN A 24 48.36 -20.81 2.87
N PHE A 25 47.51 -21.03 3.88
CA PHE A 25 47.87 -21.81 5.07
C PHE A 25 48.17 -23.28 4.74
N GLU A 26 47.41 -23.92 3.83
CA GLU A 26 47.68 -25.28 3.38
C GLU A 26 49.06 -25.39 2.72
N GLN A 27 49.40 -24.42 1.85
CA GLN A 27 50.69 -24.37 1.20
C GLN A 27 51.82 -24.14 2.20
N GLU A 28 51.68 -23.17 3.11
CA GLU A 28 52.67 -22.88 4.14
C GLU A 28 52.92 -24.09 5.05
N LEU A 29 51.86 -24.79 5.47
CA LEU A 29 51.97 -26.02 6.25
C LEU A 29 52.70 -27.13 5.49
N SER A 30 52.46 -27.26 4.18
CA SER A 30 53.14 -28.25 3.34
C SER A 30 54.64 -27.96 3.21
N GLU A 31 55.01 -26.69 3.03
CA GLU A 31 56.41 -26.24 2.98
C GLU A 31 57.13 -26.43 4.32
N GLN A 32 56.45 -26.12 5.44
CA GLN A 32 56.97 -26.37 6.79
C GLN A 32 57.15 -27.87 7.04
N TYR A 33 56.18 -28.70 6.62
CA TYR A 33 56.25 -30.16 6.75
C TYR A 33 57.40 -30.76 5.95
N PHE A 34 57.61 -30.30 4.70
CA PHE A 34 58.74 -30.74 3.87
C PHE A 34 60.08 -30.34 4.47
N THR A 35 60.19 -29.10 4.98
CA THR A 35 61.40 -28.61 5.66
C THR A 35 61.69 -29.40 6.94
N TYR A 36 60.66 -29.69 7.73
CA TYR A 36 60.75 -30.54 8.92
C TYR A 36 61.23 -31.95 8.58
N LEU A 37 60.60 -32.62 7.59
CA LEU A 37 61.02 -33.93 7.11
C LEU A 37 62.48 -33.93 6.69
N LYS A 38 62.91 -32.93 5.93
CA LYS A 38 64.30 -32.78 5.49
C LYS A 38 65.26 -32.65 6.67
N ASN A 39 64.91 -31.84 7.67
CA ASN A 39 65.76 -31.59 8.84
C ASN A 39 65.83 -32.78 9.81
N VAL A 40 64.82 -33.66 9.83
CA VAL A 40 64.80 -34.84 10.71
C VAL A 40 65.33 -36.10 10.01
N ILE A 41 64.97 -36.31 8.74
CA ILE A 41 65.34 -37.52 8.00
C ILE A 41 66.77 -37.45 7.47
N ASN A 42 67.22 -36.30 6.93
CA ASN A 42 68.54 -36.22 6.30
C ASN A 42 69.68 -36.52 7.28
N PRO A 43 69.71 -36.01 8.53
CA PRO A 43 70.77 -36.35 9.49
C PRO A 43 70.82 -37.85 9.80
N ILE A 44 69.64 -38.50 9.88
CA ILE A 44 69.56 -39.96 10.12
C ILE A 44 70.06 -40.74 8.90
N GLN A 45 69.70 -40.32 7.69
CA GLN A 45 70.16 -40.95 6.45
C GLN A 45 71.66 -40.75 6.22
N GLN A 46 72.18 -39.55 6.51
CA GLN A 46 73.61 -39.25 6.46
C GLN A 46 74.37 -40.10 7.47
N LEU A 47 73.96 -40.12 8.74
CA LEU A 47 74.56 -40.98 9.77
C LEU A 47 74.54 -42.46 9.35
N ARG A 48 73.43 -42.94 8.78
CA ARG A 48 73.31 -44.32 8.30
C ARG A 48 74.25 -44.61 7.12
N ALA A 49 74.40 -43.67 6.19
CA ALA A 49 75.33 -43.81 5.05
C ALA A 49 76.79 -43.80 5.54
N ASP A 50 77.12 -42.91 6.46
CA ASP A 50 78.46 -42.77 7.04
C ASP A 50 78.86 -44.02 7.83
N LEU A 51 77.96 -44.53 8.67
CA LEU A 51 78.16 -45.79 9.39
C LEU A 51 78.36 -46.98 8.45
N LYS A 52 77.59 -47.08 7.36
CA LYS A 52 77.77 -48.12 6.33
C LYS A 52 79.10 -48.00 5.60
N TYR A 53 79.50 -46.78 5.24
CA TYR A 53 80.78 -46.51 4.58
C TYR A 53 81.95 -46.92 5.48
N ARG A 54 81.94 -46.49 6.75
CA ARG A 54 82.95 -46.87 7.75
C ARG A 54 82.97 -48.39 7.99
N GLN A 55 81.81 -49.05 8.03
CA GLN A 55 81.70 -50.52 8.15
C GLN A 55 82.32 -51.26 6.96
N HIS A 56 82.10 -50.79 5.73
CA HIS A 56 82.71 -51.38 4.53
C HIS A 56 84.24 -51.22 4.51
N HIS A 57 84.75 -50.08 4.98
CA HIS A 57 86.20 -49.84 5.09
C HIS A 57 86.87 -50.75 6.13
N ILE A 58 86.22 -51.03 7.27
CA ILE A 58 86.70 -52.01 8.27
C ILE A 58 86.77 -53.42 7.66
N SER A 59 85.77 -53.79 6.85
CA SER A 59 85.70 -55.13 6.27
C SER A 59 86.70 -55.36 5.13
N GLN A 60 87.25 -54.30 4.52
CA GLN A 60 88.21 -54.38 3.40
C GLN A 60 89.68 -54.25 3.83
N HIS A 61 89.97 -53.63 4.97
CA HIS A 61 91.32 -53.45 5.50
C HIS A 61 91.55 -54.25 6.79
N SER A 62 91.65 -55.58 6.67
CA SER A 62 91.94 -56.46 7.83
C SER A 62 93.41 -56.43 8.32
N HIS A 63 94.31 -55.67 7.69
CA HIS A 63 95.76 -55.76 7.96
C HIS A 63 96.55 -54.44 8.12
N SER A 64 95.91 -53.29 8.31
CA SER A 64 96.64 -52.07 8.68
C SER A 64 96.09 -51.45 9.96
N HIS A 65 96.96 -51.35 10.98
CA HIS A 65 96.74 -50.68 12.26
C HIS A 65 96.39 -49.20 12.08
N THR A 66 95.15 -48.91 11.68
CA THR A 66 94.55 -47.58 11.83
C THR A 66 93.70 -47.66 13.09
N GLU A 67 94.04 -46.87 14.11
CA GLU A 67 93.22 -46.74 15.31
C GLU A 67 91.80 -46.37 14.89
N PHE A 68 90.87 -47.28 15.12
CA PHE A 68 89.48 -47.07 14.80
C PHE A 68 88.90 -46.17 15.90
N ASN A 69 88.59 -44.91 15.57
CA ASN A 69 88.01 -43.94 16.50
C ASN A 69 86.54 -44.29 16.83
N SER A 70 86.34 -45.42 17.54
CA SER A 70 85.04 -45.90 17.99
C SER A 70 84.34 -44.93 18.96
N THR A 71 85.13 -44.14 19.69
CA THR A 71 84.67 -43.06 20.57
C THR A 71 84.02 -41.91 19.79
N GLU A 72 84.63 -41.43 18.69
CA GLU A 72 84.06 -40.35 17.87
C GLU A 72 82.75 -40.77 17.19
N VAL A 73 82.65 -42.02 16.74
CA VAL A 73 81.41 -42.58 16.16
C VAL A 73 80.28 -42.64 17.20
N LEU A 74 80.61 -43.05 18.43
CA LEU A 74 79.64 -43.09 19.53
C LEU A 74 79.15 -41.68 19.88
N GLU A 75 80.05 -40.69 19.92
CA GLU A 75 79.70 -39.28 20.16
C GLU A 75 78.78 -38.71 19.06
N GLU A 76 79.04 -39.01 17.78
CA GLU A 76 78.21 -38.59 16.65
C GLU A 76 76.80 -39.19 16.70
N VAL A 77 76.69 -40.49 17.03
CA VAL A 77 75.39 -41.16 17.24
C VAL A 77 74.63 -40.56 18.43
N ASP A 78 75.34 -40.28 19.53
CA ASP A 78 74.72 -39.68 20.72
C ASP A 78 74.26 -38.25 20.48
N PHE A 79 75.01 -37.48 19.68
CA PHE A 79 74.61 -36.15 19.22
C PHE A 79 73.32 -36.18 18.40
N VAL A 80 73.21 -37.06 17.42
CA VAL A 80 71.98 -37.20 16.60
C VAL A 80 70.80 -37.68 17.44
N LYS A 81 71.01 -38.58 18.41
CA LYS A 81 69.96 -38.99 19.37
C LYS A 81 69.47 -37.83 20.23
N LYS A 82 70.39 -37.00 20.76
CA LYS A 82 70.05 -35.81 21.55
C LYS A 82 69.27 -34.79 20.71
N GLN A 83 69.69 -34.59 19.46
CA GLN A 83 69.00 -33.70 18.51
C GLN A 83 67.58 -34.20 18.23
N LEU A 84 67.40 -35.50 17.96
CA LEU A 84 66.09 -36.08 17.71
C LEU A 84 65.17 -35.98 18.93
N LYS A 85 65.71 -36.24 20.13
CA LYS A 85 64.97 -36.09 21.39
C LYS A 85 64.49 -34.64 21.61
N ALA A 86 65.36 -33.66 21.38
CA ALA A 86 65.00 -32.24 21.50
C ALA A 86 63.92 -31.83 20.48
N VAL A 87 63.95 -32.37 19.26
CA VAL A 87 62.90 -32.13 18.25
C VAL A 87 61.57 -32.72 18.69
N PHE A 88 61.55 -33.95 19.22
CA PHE A 88 60.32 -34.57 19.74
C PHE A 88 59.73 -33.79 20.93
N GLU A 89 60.56 -33.38 21.88
CA GLU A 89 60.11 -32.58 23.03
C GLU A 89 59.48 -31.25 22.58
N ARG A 90 60.09 -30.57 21.59
CA ARG A 90 59.53 -29.34 21.01
C ARG A 90 58.18 -29.59 20.34
N LEU A 91 58.05 -30.67 19.57
CA LEU A 91 56.79 -31.02 18.92
C LEU A 91 55.69 -31.38 19.91
N SER A 92 56.01 -32.09 20.99
CA SER A 92 55.04 -32.39 22.05
C SER A 92 54.53 -31.11 22.72
N LEU A 93 55.39 -30.11 22.93
CA LEU A 93 55.01 -28.80 23.43
C LEU A 93 54.13 -28.01 22.45
N GLU A 94 54.49 -28.00 21.16
CA GLU A 94 53.69 -27.37 20.10
C GLU A 94 52.30 -28.02 19.99
N GLN A 95 52.25 -29.36 20.01
CA GLN A 95 50.99 -30.11 20.02
C GLN A 95 50.13 -29.72 21.22
N GLN A 96 50.68 -29.71 22.42
CA GLN A 96 49.93 -29.36 23.63
C GLN A 96 49.38 -27.93 23.57
N LYS A 97 50.15 -26.99 23.02
CA LYS A 97 49.73 -25.59 22.83
C LYS A 97 48.61 -25.46 21.78
N LEU A 98 48.67 -26.25 20.71
CA LEU A 98 47.62 -26.29 19.70
C LEU A 98 46.34 -26.91 20.26
N GLU A 99 46.44 -28.03 20.97
CA GLU A 99 45.30 -28.68 21.63
C GLU A 99 44.63 -27.76 22.65
N SER A 100 45.41 -27.04 23.48
CA SER A 100 44.85 -26.07 24.43
C SER A 100 44.13 -24.93 23.71
N SER A 101 44.74 -24.40 22.63
CA SER A 101 44.13 -23.34 21.83
C SER A 101 42.83 -23.80 21.18
N LEU A 102 42.80 -25.01 20.58
CA LEU A 102 41.61 -25.59 19.98
C LEU A 102 40.49 -25.84 21.00
N SER A 103 40.84 -26.27 22.21
CA SER A 103 39.86 -26.43 23.31
C SER A 103 39.23 -25.09 23.69
N ASP A 104 40.04 -24.04 23.85
CA ASP A 104 39.56 -22.68 24.13
C ASP A 104 38.63 -22.16 23.02
N TRP A 105 38.97 -22.45 21.75
CA TRP A 105 38.12 -22.09 20.61
C TRP A 105 36.81 -22.88 20.59
N SER A 106 36.84 -24.19 20.89
CA SER A 106 35.63 -25.03 20.96
C SER A 106 34.63 -24.50 21.99
N MET A 107 35.12 -24.12 23.17
CA MET A 107 34.30 -23.53 24.23
C MET A 107 33.66 -22.21 23.78
N LYS A 108 34.44 -21.33 23.12
CA LYS A 108 33.93 -20.07 22.55
C LYS A 108 32.89 -20.32 21.47
N ILE A 109 33.09 -21.28 20.56
CA ILE A 109 32.18 -21.58 19.46
C ILE A 109 30.83 -22.12 19.97
N LEU A 110 30.84 -22.98 20.99
CA LEU A 110 29.61 -23.49 21.61
C LEU A 110 28.79 -22.37 22.24
N ASP A 111 29.43 -21.49 23.01
CA ASP A 111 28.80 -20.34 23.65
C ASP A 111 28.25 -19.33 22.62
N HIS A 112 29.03 -19.03 21.57
CA HIS A 112 28.61 -18.14 20.51
C HIS A 112 27.45 -18.71 19.68
N SER A 113 27.50 -19.99 19.28
CA SER A 113 26.45 -20.56 18.41
C SER A 113 25.12 -20.74 19.14
N SER A 114 25.12 -21.01 20.45
CA SER A 114 23.90 -21.07 21.26
C SER A 114 23.26 -19.69 21.39
N LYS A 115 24.07 -18.66 21.67
CA LYS A 115 23.60 -17.29 21.87
C LYS A 115 23.14 -16.64 20.57
N GLU A 116 23.87 -16.80 19.47
CA GLU A 116 23.47 -16.28 18.16
C GLU A 116 22.23 -16.97 17.60
N ARG A 117 22.11 -18.30 17.75
CA ARG A 117 20.92 -19.04 17.29
C ARG A 117 19.65 -18.55 17.99
N ASN A 118 19.69 -18.36 19.30
CA ASN A 118 18.55 -17.82 20.07
C ASN A 118 18.23 -16.35 19.71
N ASN A 119 19.26 -15.55 19.39
CA ASN A 119 19.09 -14.16 18.97
C ASN A 119 18.57 -14.03 17.52
N MET A 120 18.95 -14.93 16.61
CA MET A 120 18.45 -14.91 15.23
C MET A 120 17.00 -15.36 15.13
N LEU A 121 16.57 -16.28 16.00
CA LEU A 121 15.19 -16.75 16.03
C LEU A 121 14.27 -15.66 16.61
N SER A 122 14.70 -14.92 17.65
CA SER A 122 13.83 -13.98 18.37
C SER A 122 13.73 -12.57 17.77
N LYS A 123 14.65 -12.17 16.90
CA LYS A 123 14.64 -10.82 16.32
C LYS A 123 13.54 -10.65 15.28
N LEU A 124 12.76 -9.58 15.44
CA LEU A 124 11.81 -9.15 14.42
C LEU A 124 12.58 -8.83 13.13
N PRO A 125 12.11 -9.28 11.96
CA PRO A 125 12.69 -8.89 10.68
C PRO A 125 12.61 -7.38 10.51
N THR A 126 13.75 -6.74 10.18
CA THR A 126 13.83 -5.29 9.95
C THR A 126 12.81 -4.84 8.91
N GLU A 127 12.56 -5.68 7.91
CA GLU A 127 11.57 -5.45 6.84
C GLU A 127 10.16 -5.21 7.40
N LEU A 128 9.78 -5.93 8.46
CA LEU A 128 8.48 -5.78 9.13
C LEU A 128 8.42 -4.58 10.07
N GLU A 129 9.55 -4.20 10.65
CA GLU A 129 9.64 -3.07 11.57
C GLU A 129 9.52 -1.73 10.82
N THR A 130 10.19 -1.62 9.67
CA THR A 130 10.20 -0.41 8.83
C THR A 130 8.88 -0.14 8.11
N LEU A 131 7.98 -1.12 8.02
CA LEU A 131 6.72 -0.96 7.31
C LEU A 131 5.72 -0.13 8.12
N GLU A 132 5.28 0.97 7.52
CA GLU A 132 4.17 1.78 8.00
C GLU A 132 2.86 1.13 7.57
N CYS A 133 1.95 0.94 8.53
CA CYS A 133 0.61 0.41 8.28
C CYS A 133 -0.40 1.33 8.99
N PRO A 134 -1.43 1.83 8.28
CA PRO A 134 -2.43 2.74 8.86
C PRO A 134 -3.32 2.05 9.91
N TYR A 135 -3.38 0.72 9.91
CA TYR A 135 -4.16 -0.07 10.86
C TYR A 135 -3.26 -0.71 11.93
N SER A 136 -3.25 -0.13 13.13
CA SER A 136 -2.45 -0.62 14.27
C SER A 136 -2.76 -2.07 14.64
N ASP A 137 -4.03 -2.45 14.56
CA ASP A 137 -4.51 -3.76 15.01
C ASP A 137 -4.07 -4.86 14.04
N LEU A 138 -4.00 -4.55 12.74
CA LEU A 138 -3.46 -5.45 11.74
C LEU A 138 -1.95 -5.66 11.95
N LYS A 139 -1.23 -4.56 12.26
CA LYS A 139 0.22 -4.61 12.53
C LYS A 139 0.53 -5.46 13.75
N SER A 140 -0.19 -5.26 14.85
CA SER A 140 0.00 -6.05 16.08
C SER A 140 -0.38 -7.52 15.90
N SER A 141 -1.46 -7.81 15.15
CA SER A 141 -1.88 -9.19 14.82
C SER A 141 -0.81 -9.94 14.03
N ILE A 142 -0.26 -9.33 12.97
CA ILE A 142 0.79 -9.94 12.17
C ILE A 142 2.07 -10.15 12.99
N PHE A 143 2.44 -9.21 13.87
CA PHE A 143 3.58 -9.40 14.76
C PHE A 143 3.36 -10.55 15.75
N ASN A 144 2.16 -10.66 16.33
CA ASN A 144 1.83 -11.77 17.22
C ASN A 144 1.89 -13.13 16.51
N GLU A 145 1.38 -13.21 15.27
CA GLU A 145 1.51 -14.42 14.45
C GLU A 145 2.97 -14.78 14.15
N PHE A 146 3.82 -13.78 13.92
CA PHE A 146 5.26 -14.00 13.75
C PHE A 146 5.92 -14.56 15.02
N TYR A 147 5.59 -14.00 16.19
CA TYR A 147 6.10 -14.50 17.47
C TYR A 147 5.60 -15.93 17.74
N ASN A 148 4.32 -16.21 17.49
CA ASN A 148 3.75 -17.55 17.64
C ASN A 148 4.42 -18.57 16.70
N LEU A 149 4.71 -18.19 15.45
CA LEU A 149 5.45 -19.03 14.52
C LEU A 149 6.84 -19.34 15.06
N THR A 150 7.57 -18.31 15.47
CA THR A 150 8.94 -18.41 15.99
C THR A 150 9.01 -19.27 17.24
N GLU A 151 8.11 -19.07 18.20
CA GLU A 151 8.05 -19.81 19.45
C GLU A 151 7.85 -21.32 19.20
N LYS A 152 6.99 -21.68 18.24
CA LYS A 152 6.78 -23.09 17.84
C LYS A 152 8.06 -23.75 17.33
N TYR A 153 8.86 -23.04 16.53
CA TYR A 153 10.14 -23.55 16.05
C TYR A 153 11.17 -23.62 17.17
N GLN A 154 11.23 -22.61 18.02
CA GLN A 154 12.16 -22.57 19.15
C GLN A 154 11.93 -23.73 20.12
N LYS A 155 10.67 -24.00 20.50
CA LYS A 155 10.31 -25.15 21.36
C LYS A 155 10.75 -26.48 20.77
N LYS A 156 10.50 -26.70 19.48
CA LYS A 156 10.95 -27.91 18.77
C LYS A 156 12.48 -28.03 18.69
N LEU A 157 13.16 -26.90 18.54
CA LEU A 157 14.62 -26.88 18.48
C LEU A 157 15.23 -27.25 19.84
N GLN A 158 14.66 -26.71 20.93
CA GLN A 158 15.03 -27.07 22.30
C GLN A 158 14.76 -28.54 22.58
N GLU A 159 13.65 -29.10 22.11
CA GLU A 159 13.37 -30.53 22.22
C GLU A 159 14.44 -31.38 21.54
N PHE A 160 14.87 -31.01 20.33
CA PHE A 160 15.98 -31.69 19.65
C PHE A 160 17.33 -31.51 20.37
N ASP A 161 17.61 -30.32 20.90
CA ASP A 161 18.83 -30.08 21.68
C ASP A 161 18.88 -30.99 22.93
N LEU A 162 17.75 -31.12 23.65
CA LEU A 162 17.63 -32.04 24.80
C LEU A 162 17.78 -33.50 24.38
N GLN A 163 17.15 -33.92 23.28
CA GLN A 163 17.32 -35.28 22.74
C GLN A 163 18.77 -35.58 22.36
N LEU A 164 19.47 -34.63 21.74
CA LEU A 164 20.88 -34.78 21.38
C LEU A 164 21.77 -34.88 22.61
N GLU A 165 21.49 -34.09 23.65
CA GLU A 165 22.21 -34.17 24.92
C GLU A 165 21.99 -35.51 25.64
N ASP A 166 20.75 -36.01 25.66
CA ASP A 166 20.43 -37.33 26.22
C ASP A 166 21.13 -38.47 25.47
N ILE A 167 21.09 -38.46 24.13
CA ILE A 167 21.82 -39.45 23.32
C ILE A 167 23.32 -39.36 23.59
N TYR A 168 23.87 -38.14 23.72
CA TYR A 168 25.29 -37.94 23.99
C TYR A 168 25.70 -38.47 25.36
N ARG A 169 24.86 -38.30 26.40
CA ARG A 169 25.10 -38.85 27.75
C ARG A 169 25.13 -40.39 27.77
N ASN A 170 24.44 -41.02 26.83
CA ASN A 170 24.42 -42.48 26.70
C ASN A 170 25.66 -43.05 25.96
N PHE A 171 26.54 -42.20 25.42
CA PHE A 171 27.79 -42.67 24.84
C PHE A 171 28.74 -43.21 25.92
N GLN A 172 29.05 -44.50 25.83
CA GLN A 172 29.96 -45.19 26.75
C GLN A 172 31.45 -45.08 26.36
N LEU A 173 31.75 -44.41 25.25
CA LEU A 173 33.10 -44.17 24.75
C LEU A 173 33.57 -42.79 25.19
N SER A 174 34.82 -42.67 25.63
CA SER A 174 35.43 -41.36 25.87
C SER A 174 35.55 -40.58 24.57
N GLU A 175 35.75 -39.26 24.64
CA GLU A 175 35.93 -38.43 23.44
C GLU A 175 37.10 -38.91 22.56
N LYS A 176 38.18 -39.39 23.19
CA LYS A 176 39.33 -40.01 22.51
C LYS A 176 38.95 -41.33 21.82
N ASP A 177 38.17 -42.17 22.50
CA ASP A 177 37.70 -43.44 21.94
C ASP A 177 36.71 -43.20 20.79
N HIS A 178 35.87 -42.16 20.90
CA HIS A 178 34.97 -41.76 19.83
C HIS A 178 35.73 -41.29 18.59
N TRP A 179 36.84 -40.58 18.77
CA TRP A 179 37.73 -40.20 17.66
C TRP A 179 38.35 -41.42 16.99
N ILE A 180 38.88 -42.37 17.77
CA ILE A 180 39.42 -43.64 17.24
C ILE A 180 38.33 -44.41 16.50
N TYR A 181 37.12 -44.47 17.06
CA TYR A 181 35.97 -45.11 16.45
C TYR A 181 35.64 -44.49 15.08
N GLN A 182 35.58 -43.17 15.00
CA GLN A 182 35.31 -42.44 13.77
C GLN A 182 36.45 -42.60 12.75
N ALA A 183 37.71 -42.50 13.18
CA ALA A 183 38.88 -42.69 12.32
C ALA A 183 38.93 -44.10 11.72
N VAL A 184 38.54 -45.13 12.47
CA VAL A 184 38.41 -46.50 11.95
C VAL A 184 37.29 -46.58 10.93
N LEU A 185 36.12 -45.98 11.18
CA LEU A 185 35.01 -45.97 10.20
C LEU A 185 35.40 -45.29 8.88
N ASP A 186 36.17 -44.21 8.95
CA ASP A 186 36.57 -43.42 7.79
C ASP A 186 37.65 -44.11 6.93
N GLN A 187 38.42 -45.05 7.51
CA GLN A 187 39.35 -45.90 6.76
C GLN A 187 38.65 -46.89 5.81
N TYR A 188 37.37 -47.18 6.02
CA TYR A 188 36.60 -48.11 5.19
C TYR A 188 35.57 -47.35 4.32
N PRO A 189 35.70 -47.40 2.98
CA PRO A 189 34.74 -46.77 2.05
C PRO A 189 33.31 -47.24 2.27
N ARG A 190 32.32 -46.34 2.06
CA ARG A 190 30.88 -46.61 2.33
C ARG A 190 30.28 -47.66 1.40
N ASP A 191 30.84 -47.77 0.21
CA ASP A 191 30.50 -48.60 -0.92
C ASP A 191 31.11 -50.01 -0.85
N LEU A 192 31.96 -50.28 0.15
CA LEU A 192 32.58 -51.58 0.35
C LEU A 192 31.55 -52.64 0.79
N CYS A 193 31.48 -53.78 0.08
CA CYS A 193 30.63 -54.90 0.48
C CYS A 193 31.12 -55.49 1.83
N GLY A 194 30.20 -55.73 2.76
CA GLY A 194 30.55 -56.25 4.09
C GLY A 194 31.33 -55.27 4.97
N ARG A 195 31.33 -53.96 4.63
CA ARG A 195 31.99 -52.88 5.38
C ARG A 195 31.78 -53.00 6.90
N ARG A 196 30.53 -53.27 7.31
CA ARG A 196 30.13 -53.41 8.71
C ARG A 196 30.92 -54.47 9.46
N THR A 197 31.13 -55.62 8.85
CA THR A 197 31.91 -56.69 9.47
C THR A 197 33.38 -56.26 9.61
N LEU A 198 33.94 -55.65 8.57
CA LEU A 198 35.36 -55.27 8.52
C LEU A 198 35.74 -54.20 9.56
N TYR A 199 34.96 -53.12 9.66
CA TYR A 199 35.25 -52.11 10.69
C TYR A 199 34.93 -52.61 12.08
N LEU A 200 33.89 -53.43 12.30
CA LEU A 200 33.61 -53.98 13.63
C LEU A 200 34.77 -54.87 14.11
N ASP A 201 35.34 -55.68 13.22
CA ASP A 201 36.50 -56.51 13.55
C ASP A 201 37.74 -55.65 13.85
N MET A 202 37.93 -54.54 13.13
CA MET A 202 39.01 -53.59 13.42
C MET A 202 38.79 -52.86 14.75
N LEU A 203 37.57 -52.39 15.01
CA LEU A 203 37.20 -51.74 16.26
C LEU A 203 37.38 -52.67 17.47
N GLN A 204 37.08 -53.97 17.33
CA GLN A 204 37.35 -54.94 18.39
C GLN A 204 38.85 -55.11 18.68
N ARG A 205 39.72 -54.89 17.69
CA ARG A 205 41.18 -54.87 17.90
C ARG A 205 41.63 -53.56 18.56
N CYS A 206 41.03 -52.44 18.19
CA CYS A 206 41.31 -51.12 18.78
C CYS A 206 40.77 -51.00 20.21
N PHE A 207 39.70 -51.71 20.57
CA PHE A 207 39.07 -51.71 21.88
C PHE A 207 39.01 -53.13 22.49
N PRO A 208 40.15 -53.68 22.97
CA PRO A 208 40.18 -55.02 23.56
C PRO A 208 39.28 -55.18 24.79
N HIS A 209 38.97 -54.06 25.46
CA HIS A 209 38.18 -54.01 26.70
C HIS A 209 36.67 -53.87 26.47
N LYS A 210 36.22 -53.71 25.21
CA LYS A 210 34.81 -53.51 24.87
C LYS A 210 34.29 -54.73 24.12
N SER A 211 33.06 -55.15 24.44
CA SER A 211 32.45 -56.26 23.73
C SER A 211 31.99 -55.83 22.33
N ARG A 212 31.83 -56.80 21.42
CA ARG A 212 31.22 -56.53 20.10
C ARG A 212 29.81 -55.95 20.25
N HIS A 213 29.08 -56.37 21.29
CA HIS A 213 27.74 -55.87 21.57
C HIS A 213 27.77 -54.39 21.90
N ASP A 214 28.69 -53.94 22.77
CA ASP A 214 28.80 -52.53 23.15
C ASP A 214 29.14 -51.64 21.96
N LEU A 215 29.99 -52.12 21.03
CA LEU A 215 30.33 -51.40 19.80
C LEU A 215 29.13 -51.26 18.85
N VAL A 216 28.26 -52.27 18.80
CA VAL A 216 27.02 -52.25 18.02
C VAL A 216 25.96 -51.36 18.67
N GLU A 217 25.86 -51.34 20.00
CA GLU A 217 24.98 -50.39 20.69
C GLU A 217 25.46 -48.95 20.50
N HIS A 218 26.77 -48.70 20.56
CA HIS A 218 27.36 -47.39 20.26
C HIS A 218 27.07 -46.94 18.82
N GLU A 219 27.11 -47.86 17.85
CA GLU A 219 26.71 -47.60 16.47
C GLU A 219 25.27 -47.09 16.38
N LYS A 220 24.32 -47.73 17.08
CA LYS A 220 22.92 -47.30 17.11
C LYS A 220 22.77 -45.89 17.69
N TYR A 221 23.45 -45.59 18.79
CA TYR A 221 23.44 -44.23 19.36
C TYR A 221 24.05 -43.21 18.40
N CYS A 222 25.10 -43.57 17.67
CA CYS A 222 25.71 -42.70 16.65
C CYS A 222 24.77 -42.45 15.47
N GLU A 223 24.01 -43.46 15.03
CA GLU A 223 22.99 -43.33 13.99
C GLU A 223 21.84 -42.45 14.47
N GLN A 224 21.34 -42.68 15.68
CA GLN A 224 20.28 -41.89 16.29
C GLN A 224 20.71 -40.42 16.46
N TYR A 225 21.92 -40.18 16.97
CA TYR A 225 22.48 -38.82 17.09
C TYR A 225 22.56 -38.13 15.73
N ARG A 226 23.10 -38.81 14.71
CA ARG A 226 23.18 -38.27 13.34
C ARG A 226 21.81 -37.97 12.76
N PHE A 227 20.84 -38.86 12.95
CA PHE A 227 19.47 -38.67 12.52
C PHE A 227 18.82 -37.46 13.18
N THR A 228 18.87 -37.36 14.52
CA THR A 228 18.30 -36.22 15.27
C THR A 228 18.97 -34.90 14.88
N LYS A 229 20.29 -34.90 14.67
CA LYS A 229 21.04 -33.73 14.22
C LYS A 229 20.62 -33.29 12.82
N GLU A 230 20.34 -34.24 11.92
CA GLU A 230 19.82 -33.93 10.60
C GLU A 230 18.37 -33.40 10.66
N GLN A 231 17.52 -33.96 11.54
CA GLN A 231 16.18 -33.41 11.78
C GLN A 231 16.23 -31.96 12.29
N GLN A 232 17.18 -31.65 13.18
CA GLN A 232 17.43 -30.28 13.64
C GLN A 232 17.83 -29.35 12.49
N ARG A 233 18.74 -29.78 11.60
CA ARG A 233 19.13 -29.00 10.41
C ARG A 233 17.95 -28.75 9.47
N ILE A 234 17.15 -29.78 9.20
CA ILE A 234 15.93 -29.66 8.40
C ILE A 234 14.95 -28.68 9.04
N LEU A 235 14.77 -28.73 10.37
CA LEU A 235 13.91 -27.80 11.10
C LEU A 235 14.38 -26.35 10.93
N ILE A 236 15.68 -26.09 11.05
CA ILE A 236 16.27 -24.74 10.84
C ILE A 236 16.05 -24.27 9.40
N SER A 237 16.27 -25.14 8.41
CA SER A 237 16.02 -24.83 7.00
C SER A 237 14.55 -24.50 6.74
N ASN A 238 13.63 -25.28 7.32
CA ASN A 238 12.20 -25.05 7.23
C ASN A 238 11.77 -23.74 7.91
N TRP A 239 12.34 -23.41 9.08
CA TRP A 239 12.13 -22.12 9.73
C TRP A 239 12.55 -20.97 8.82
N ASN A 240 13.75 -21.04 8.23
CA ASN A 240 14.26 -20.01 7.33
C ASN A 240 13.33 -19.81 6.11
N LYS A 241 12.82 -20.90 5.54
CA LYS A 241 11.86 -20.83 4.43
C LYS A 241 10.55 -20.19 4.88
N ASN A 242 9.94 -20.70 5.94
CA ASN A 242 8.66 -20.20 6.44
C ASN A 242 8.74 -18.75 6.93
N ARG A 243 9.88 -18.34 7.50
CA ARG A 243 10.16 -16.95 7.85
C ARG A 243 10.10 -16.05 6.61
N ARG A 244 10.79 -16.42 5.52
CA ARG A 244 10.74 -15.64 4.27
C ARG A 244 9.33 -15.58 3.70
N ASP A 245 8.64 -16.70 3.64
CA ASP A 245 7.28 -16.78 3.10
C ASP A 245 6.30 -15.94 3.94
N PHE A 246 6.45 -15.97 5.28
CA PHE A 246 5.68 -15.15 6.19
C PHE A 246 5.93 -13.66 5.97
N ILE A 247 7.20 -13.24 5.90
CA ILE A 247 7.57 -11.84 5.67
C ILE A 247 6.97 -11.36 4.34
N GLN A 248 7.09 -12.13 3.26
CA GLN A 248 6.53 -11.78 1.96
C GLN A 248 5.01 -11.59 2.02
N LYS A 249 4.29 -12.51 2.69
CA LYS A 249 2.83 -12.38 2.87
C LYS A 249 2.47 -11.16 3.70
N ALA A 250 3.17 -10.93 4.81
CA ALA A 250 2.92 -9.79 5.69
C ALA A 250 3.17 -8.45 4.98
N VAL A 251 4.25 -8.34 4.20
CA VAL A 251 4.54 -7.17 3.36
C VAL A 251 3.42 -6.93 2.37
N LEU A 252 2.95 -7.97 1.68
CA LEU A 252 1.84 -7.87 0.73
C LEU A 252 0.55 -7.41 1.42
N THR A 253 0.20 -8.00 2.56
CA THR A 253 -0.99 -7.62 3.34
C THR A 253 -0.92 -6.17 3.82
N PHE A 254 0.26 -5.69 4.26
CA PHE A 254 0.44 -4.28 4.60
C PHE A 254 0.29 -3.38 3.38
N ALA A 255 0.86 -3.74 2.24
CA ALA A 255 0.70 -2.97 1.01
C ALA A 255 -0.77 -2.86 0.56
N GLU A 256 -1.52 -3.97 0.61
CA GLU A 256 -2.95 -4.01 0.32
C GLU A 256 -3.75 -3.12 1.30
N ALA A 257 -3.42 -3.18 2.59
CA ALA A 257 -4.07 -2.37 3.60
C ALA A 257 -3.78 -0.87 3.42
N CYS A 258 -2.54 -0.49 3.10
CA CYS A 258 -2.19 0.89 2.77
C CYS A 258 -2.95 1.38 1.53
N ALA A 259 -2.99 0.60 0.45
CA ALA A 259 -3.71 0.96 -0.76
C ALA A 259 -5.21 1.12 -0.52
N ALA A 260 -5.82 0.23 0.28
CA ALA A 260 -7.22 0.33 0.67
C ALA A 260 -7.51 1.61 1.47
N HIS A 261 -6.63 1.94 2.42
CA HIS A 261 -6.74 3.16 3.22
C HIS A 261 -6.61 4.44 2.37
N GLU A 262 -5.65 4.47 1.44
CA GLU A 262 -5.48 5.59 0.51
C GLU A 262 -6.72 5.77 -0.37
N MET A 263 -7.25 4.67 -0.93
CA MET A 263 -8.49 4.70 -1.71
C MET A 263 -9.67 5.22 -0.89
N GLU A 264 -9.85 4.74 0.34
CA GLU A 264 -10.90 5.23 1.24
C GLU A 264 -10.74 6.73 1.56
N SER A 265 -9.51 7.18 1.81
CA SER A 265 -9.18 8.58 2.03
C SER A 265 -9.51 9.47 0.83
N THR A 266 -9.22 9.01 -0.40
CA THR A 266 -9.60 9.75 -1.63
C THR A 266 -11.11 9.84 -1.80
N LEU A 267 -11.84 8.73 -1.59
CA LEU A 267 -13.30 8.70 -1.65
C LEU A 267 -13.94 9.61 -0.59
N ALA A 268 -13.39 9.64 0.62
CA ALA A 268 -13.85 10.53 1.68
C ALA A 268 -13.65 12.01 1.30
N LYS A 269 -12.49 12.35 0.73
CA LYS A 269 -12.21 13.71 0.22
C LYS A 269 -13.18 14.11 -0.89
N ASP A 270 -13.47 13.21 -1.83
CA ASP A 270 -14.37 13.50 -2.94
C ASP A 270 -15.83 13.60 -2.50
N ARG A 271 -16.28 12.75 -1.56
CA ARG A 271 -17.59 12.90 -0.90
C ARG A 271 -17.72 14.28 -0.23
N LYS A 272 -16.67 14.74 0.46
CA LYS A 272 -16.66 16.06 1.09
C LYS A 272 -16.78 17.19 0.05
N LYS A 273 -16.00 17.15 -1.04
CA LYS A 273 -16.11 18.14 -2.14
C LYS A 273 -17.51 18.14 -2.77
N GLN A 274 -18.10 16.96 -2.98
CA GLN A 274 -19.44 16.85 -3.53
C GLN A 274 -20.50 17.46 -2.60
N GLN A 275 -20.37 17.24 -1.28
CA GLN A 275 -21.24 17.87 -0.29
C GLN A 275 -21.11 19.40 -0.31
N GLU A 276 -19.89 19.92 -0.38
CA GLU A 276 -19.61 21.36 -0.50
C GLU A 276 -20.25 21.95 -1.77
N LEU A 277 -20.06 21.31 -2.92
CA LEU A 277 -20.65 21.74 -4.19
C LEU A 277 -22.19 21.71 -4.16
N CYS A 278 -22.79 20.67 -3.57
CA CYS A 278 -24.23 20.61 -3.38
C CYS A 278 -24.75 21.73 -2.47
N ALA A 279 -24.03 22.07 -1.40
CA ALA A 279 -24.37 23.18 -0.52
C ALA A 279 -24.32 24.53 -1.26
N ASP A 280 -23.27 24.75 -2.04
CA ASP A 280 -23.10 25.96 -2.86
C ASP A 280 -24.21 26.11 -3.92
N LEU A 281 -24.52 25.02 -4.63
CA LEU A 281 -25.61 25.02 -5.61
C LEU A 281 -26.96 25.30 -4.95
N LYS A 282 -27.23 24.70 -3.78
CA LYS A 282 -28.45 24.96 -3.03
C LYS A 282 -28.55 26.44 -2.62
N ALA A 283 -27.45 27.05 -2.17
CA ALA A 283 -27.40 28.47 -1.84
C ALA A 283 -27.70 29.36 -3.07
N LYS A 284 -27.08 29.06 -4.22
CA LYS A 284 -27.34 29.78 -5.48
C LYS A 284 -28.80 29.65 -5.94
N VAL A 285 -29.39 28.46 -5.84
CA VAL A 285 -30.80 28.23 -6.19
C VAL A 285 -31.72 29.03 -5.27
N LEU A 286 -31.44 29.09 -3.97
CA LEU A 286 -32.21 29.92 -3.04
C LEU A 286 -32.09 31.41 -3.38
N GLN A 287 -30.88 31.90 -3.67
CA GLN A 287 -30.68 33.28 -4.12
C GLN A 287 -31.43 33.59 -5.42
N TRP A 288 -31.38 32.69 -6.40
CA TRP A 288 -32.11 32.85 -7.65
C TRP A 288 -33.62 32.89 -7.45
N ARG A 289 -34.17 32.01 -6.60
CA ARG A 289 -35.61 32.04 -6.25
C ARG A 289 -36.01 33.34 -5.58
N ALA A 290 -35.24 33.82 -4.61
CA ALA A 290 -35.49 35.11 -3.97
C ALA A 290 -35.45 36.26 -4.97
N HIS A 291 -34.52 36.22 -5.93
CA HIS A 291 -34.45 37.22 -7.00
C HIS A 291 -35.66 37.14 -7.94
N GLN A 292 -36.14 35.94 -8.30
CA GLN A 292 -37.34 35.77 -9.11
C GLN A 292 -38.61 36.27 -8.40
N GLU A 293 -38.74 36.00 -7.10
CA GLU A 293 -39.83 36.52 -6.28
C GLU A 293 -39.82 38.05 -6.23
N GLU A 294 -38.64 38.65 -6.09
CA GLU A 294 -38.46 40.10 -6.13
C GLU A 294 -38.83 40.71 -7.49
N VAL A 295 -38.39 40.10 -8.59
CA VAL A 295 -38.77 40.53 -9.96
C VAL A 295 -40.28 40.47 -10.16
N ALA A 296 -40.92 39.36 -9.78
CA ALA A 296 -42.37 39.21 -9.89
C ALA A 296 -43.13 40.27 -9.06
N ARG A 297 -42.63 40.59 -7.86
CA ARG A 297 -43.18 41.66 -7.02
C ARG A 297 -43.12 43.02 -7.73
N LEU A 298 -41.96 43.37 -8.28
CA LEU A 298 -41.78 44.64 -9.00
C LEU A 298 -42.64 44.70 -10.28
N GLU A 299 -42.80 43.60 -11.01
CA GLU A 299 -43.68 43.55 -12.19
C GLU A 299 -45.15 43.76 -11.83
N MET A 300 -45.62 43.19 -10.72
CA MET A 300 -46.96 43.43 -10.20
C MET A 300 -47.16 44.90 -9.82
N GLU A 301 -46.18 45.52 -9.16
CA GLU A 301 -46.23 46.94 -8.79
C GLU A 301 -46.25 47.86 -10.01
N ILE A 302 -45.39 47.62 -11.01
CA ILE A 302 -45.38 48.36 -12.27
C ILE A 302 -46.73 48.21 -13.00
N SER A 303 -47.29 47.00 -13.01
CA SER A 303 -48.59 46.73 -13.63
C SER A 303 -49.74 47.42 -12.91
N ALA A 304 -49.69 47.52 -11.58
CA ALA A 304 -50.64 48.29 -10.79
C ALA A 304 -50.56 49.80 -11.10
N ILE A 305 -49.34 50.37 -11.14
CA ILE A 305 -49.12 51.77 -11.51
C ILE A 305 -49.63 52.07 -12.93
N ARG A 306 -49.40 51.15 -13.88
CA ARG A 306 -49.91 51.31 -15.26
C ARG A 306 -51.44 51.33 -15.29
N ARG A 307 -52.10 50.41 -14.60
CA ARG A 307 -53.57 50.36 -14.50
C ARG A 307 -54.14 51.64 -13.86
N GLU A 308 -53.56 52.11 -12.77
CA GLU A 308 -54.00 53.33 -12.11
C GLU A 308 -53.88 54.56 -13.04
N LYS A 309 -52.77 54.67 -13.79
CA LYS A 309 -52.61 55.72 -14.80
C LYS A 309 -53.64 55.63 -15.93
N GLU A 310 -54.00 54.43 -16.36
CA GLU A 310 -55.04 54.20 -17.36
C GLU A 310 -56.42 54.58 -16.83
N GLU A 311 -56.77 54.16 -15.61
CA GLU A 311 -58.01 54.54 -14.94
C GLU A 311 -58.11 56.06 -14.73
N GLU A 312 -57.04 56.74 -14.33
CA GLU A 312 -57.03 58.20 -14.21
C GLU A 312 -57.21 58.89 -15.57
N LYS A 313 -56.55 58.39 -16.64
CA LYS A 313 -56.79 58.89 -18.00
C LYS A 313 -58.24 58.67 -18.43
N GLU A 314 -58.83 57.53 -18.11
CA GLU A 314 -60.22 57.21 -18.42
C GLU A 314 -61.18 58.13 -17.64
N LYS A 315 -60.95 58.37 -16.34
CA LYS A 315 -61.70 59.33 -15.52
C LYS A 315 -61.63 60.73 -16.12
N LEU A 316 -60.43 61.19 -16.50
CA LEU A 316 -60.23 62.48 -17.15
C LEU A 316 -60.96 62.57 -18.50
N TRP A 317 -60.93 61.50 -19.29
CA TRP A 317 -61.63 61.42 -20.56
C TRP A 317 -63.15 61.47 -20.37
N LYS A 318 -63.71 60.68 -19.44
CA LYS A 318 -65.15 60.72 -19.07
C LYS A 318 -65.59 62.11 -18.63
N LYS A 319 -64.79 62.80 -17.80
CA LYS A 319 -65.05 64.20 -17.39
C LYS A 319 -65.09 65.15 -18.60
N LYS A 320 -64.12 65.07 -19.51
CA LYS A 320 -64.10 65.86 -20.74
C LYS A 320 -65.31 65.58 -21.64
N GLU A 321 -65.68 64.31 -21.78
CA GLU A 321 -66.84 63.90 -22.56
C GLU A 321 -68.14 64.47 -21.97
N LEU A 322 -68.32 64.42 -20.64
CA LEU A 322 -69.47 65.02 -19.96
C LEU A 322 -69.56 66.53 -20.21
N LEU A 323 -68.44 67.25 -20.09
CA LEU A 323 -68.41 68.69 -20.39
C LEU A 323 -68.80 68.97 -21.85
N GLN A 324 -68.27 68.22 -22.81
CA GLN A 324 -68.67 68.35 -24.22
C GLN A 324 -70.16 68.05 -24.44
N ARG A 325 -70.72 67.04 -23.76
CA ARG A 325 -72.15 66.73 -23.82
C ARG A 325 -72.99 67.87 -23.23
N GLU A 326 -72.56 68.48 -22.13
CA GLU A 326 -73.22 69.65 -21.55
C GLU A 326 -73.17 70.88 -22.48
N GLU A 327 -72.03 71.15 -23.10
CA GLU A 327 -71.90 72.21 -24.10
C GLU A 327 -72.82 71.98 -25.30
N LYS A 328 -72.87 70.75 -25.82
CA LYS A 328 -73.80 70.36 -26.89
C LYS A 328 -75.26 70.55 -26.44
N LYS A 329 -75.62 70.12 -25.23
CA LYS A 329 -76.95 70.36 -24.65
C LYS A 329 -77.27 71.87 -24.54
N LYS A 330 -76.33 72.70 -24.10
CA LYS A 330 -76.47 74.17 -24.06
C LYS A 330 -76.69 74.75 -25.46
N LYS A 331 -75.94 74.29 -26.47
CA LYS A 331 -76.13 74.69 -27.88
C LYS A 331 -77.52 74.30 -28.40
N ILE A 332 -77.97 73.08 -28.11
CA ILE A 332 -79.31 72.59 -28.46
C ILE A 332 -80.39 73.45 -27.78
N ARG A 333 -80.27 73.74 -26.48
CA ARG A 333 -81.20 74.63 -25.76
C ARG A 333 -81.26 76.03 -26.39
N LYS A 334 -80.12 76.63 -26.73
CA LYS A 334 -80.06 77.93 -27.43
C LYS A 334 -80.75 77.88 -28.80
N HIS A 335 -80.58 76.79 -29.55
CA HIS A 335 -81.22 76.60 -30.84
C HIS A 335 -82.74 76.48 -30.71
N TRP A 336 -83.24 75.66 -29.76
CA TRP A 336 -84.67 75.53 -29.49
C TRP A 336 -85.30 76.84 -29.02
N ALA A 337 -84.64 77.59 -28.13
CA ALA A 337 -85.13 78.91 -27.72
C ALA A 337 -85.26 79.89 -28.90
N LYS A 338 -84.28 79.90 -29.83
CA LYS A 338 -84.38 80.69 -31.07
C LYS A 338 -85.51 80.21 -31.99
N LYS A 339 -85.76 78.90 -32.05
CA LYS A 339 -86.85 78.34 -32.86
C LYS A 339 -88.22 78.70 -32.26
N GLU A 340 -88.35 78.65 -30.94
CA GLU A 340 -89.54 79.07 -30.20
C GLU A 340 -89.83 80.56 -30.40
N GLN A 341 -88.81 81.41 -30.30
CA GLN A 341 -88.94 82.84 -30.56
C GLN A 341 -89.45 83.12 -32.00
N LYS A 342 -88.95 82.39 -32.99
CA LYS A 342 -89.45 82.48 -34.38
C LYS A 342 -90.90 82.01 -34.52
N TRP A 343 -91.31 80.99 -33.76
CA TRP A 343 -92.69 80.54 -33.71
C TRP A 343 -93.61 81.61 -33.12
N GLN A 344 -93.22 82.20 -31.98
CA GLN A 344 -93.94 83.32 -31.37
C GLN A 344 -94.01 84.54 -32.30
N GLU A 345 -92.94 84.86 -33.04
CA GLU A 345 -92.94 85.92 -34.05
C GLU A 345 -93.85 85.61 -35.25
N MET A 346 -93.99 84.34 -35.66
CA MET A 346 -94.95 83.93 -36.68
C MET A 346 -96.37 83.99 -36.16
N GLU A 347 -96.62 83.48 -34.96
CA GLU A 347 -97.93 83.51 -34.30
C GLU A 347 -98.42 84.95 -34.11
N MET A 348 -97.56 85.88 -33.69
CA MET A 348 -97.88 87.30 -33.62
C MET A 348 -98.16 87.93 -35.00
N ARG A 349 -97.52 87.45 -36.06
CA ARG A 349 -97.81 87.87 -37.44
C ARG A 349 -99.16 87.33 -37.91
N ASP A 350 -99.45 86.07 -37.65
CA ASP A 350 -100.71 85.43 -38.01
C ASP A 350 -101.88 86.03 -37.23
N LEU A 351 -101.70 86.37 -35.95
CA LEU A 351 -102.68 87.10 -35.14
C LEU A 351 -102.97 88.49 -35.72
N ARG A 352 -101.95 89.24 -36.15
CA ARG A 352 -102.16 90.54 -36.84
C ARG A 352 -102.94 90.37 -38.14
N ARG A 353 -102.62 89.34 -38.93
CA ARG A 353 -103.29 89.04 -40.19
C ARG A 353 -104.75 88.60 -39.97
N LEU A 354 -105.00 87.87 -38.88
CA LEU A 354 -106.35 87.50 -38.44
C LEU A 354 -107.15 88.74 -38.03
N GLU A 355 -106.52 89.70 -37.37
CA GLU A 355 -107.14 90.96 -36.94
C GLU A 355 -107.46 91.88 -38.14
N GLU A 356 -106.57 91.93 -39.14
CA GLU A 356 -106.84 92.56 -40.44
C GLU A 356 -108.02 91.90 -41.17
N LEU A 357 -108.07 90.57 -41.22
CA LEU A 357 -109.20 89.83 -41.79
C LEU A 357 -110.51 90.09 -41.05
N LYS A 358 -110.48 90.21 -39.71
CA LYS A 358 -111.67 90.58 -38.92
C LYS A 358 -112.14 92.01 -39.20
N LYS A 359 -111.22 92.96 -39.41
CA LYS A 359 -111.56 94.32 -39.87
C LYS A 359 -112.24 94.29 -41.24
N LEU A 360 -111.70 93.51 -42.18
CA LEU A 360 -112.31 93.35 -43.50
C LEU A 360 -113.70 92.70 -43.44
N MET A 361 -113.89 91.69 -42.57
CA MET A 361 -115.23 91.11 -42.35
C MET A 361 -116.21 92.09 -41.70
N ALA A 362 -115.74 92.95 -40.80
CA ALA A 362 -116.57 94.01 -40.20
C ALA A 362 -116.92 95.11 -41.22
N GLU A 363 -116.03 95.43 -42.16
CA GLU A 363 -116.31 96.34 -43.27
C GLU A 363 -117.29 95.72 -44.29
N GLN A 364 -117.23 94.41 -44.50
CA GLN A 364 -118.17 93.69 -45.36
C GLN A 364 -119.57 93.59 -44.73
N SER A 365 -119.67 93.39 -43.40
CA SER A 365 -120.97 93.31 -42.70
C SER A 365 -121.69 94.66 -42.61
N VAL A 366 -120.98 95.79 -42.68
CA VAL A 366 -121.59 97.13 -42.84
C VAL A 366 -122.13 97.33 -44.25
N LYS A 367 -121.40 96.88 -45.29
CA LYS A 367 -121.84 96.95 -46.70
C LYS A 367 -123.03 96.05 -47.02
N ASP A 368 -123.18 94.93 -46.31
CA ASP A 368 -124.35 94.05 -46.44
C ASP A 368 -125.58 94.62 -45.69
N ARG A 369 -125.38 95.51 -44.70
CA ARG A 369 -126.45 96.22 -44.00
C ARG A 369 -127.04 97.38 -44.80
N GLU A 370 -126.23 98.06 -45.62
CA GLU A 370 -126.67 99.10 -46.57
C GLU A 370 -127.36 98.54 -47.83
N ARG A 371 -127.24 97.22 -48.08
CA ARG A 371 -127.87 96.53 -49.22
C ARG A 371 -129.30 96.04 -48.90
N GLY A 372 -129.65 95.90 -47.63
CA GLY A 372 -130.98 95.46 -47.17
C GLY A 372 -132.04 96.57 -47.10
N GLU A 373 -131.66 97.85 -47.14
CA GLU A 373 -132.59 99.00 -47.04
C GLU A 373 -132.96 99.62 -48.39
N ASN A 374 -132.31 99.22 -49.50
CA ASN A 374 -132.54 99.77 -50.85
C ASN A 374 -133.28 98.83 -51.84
N GLU A 375 -133.83 97.70 -51.38
CA GLU A 375 -134.62 96.76 -52.20
C GLU A 375 -136.13 96.72 -51.82
N SER A 376 -136.60 97.62 -50.93
CA SER A 376 -138.02 97.73 -50.54
C SER A 376 -138.73 99.00 -51.06
N GLU A 377 -138.08 99.86 -51.85
CA GLU A 377 -138.62 101.19 -52.20
C GLU A 377 -138.48 101.62 -53.66
N LEU A 378 -138.39 100.68 -54.62
CA LEU A 378 -138.49 101.00 -56.06
C LEU A 378 -139.40 100.03 -56.83
N ASP A 379 -140.50 100.61 -57.30
CA ASP A 379 -141.14 100.36 -58.60
C ASP A 379 -142.27 99.34 -58.75
N LEU A 380 -143.24 99.54 -57.85
CA LEU A 380 -144.68 99.44 -58.09
C LEU A 380 -145.23 100.56 -59.03
N CYS A 381 -144.51 100.99 -60.09
CA CYS A 381 -144.98 102.09 -60.95
C CYS A 381 -144.58 102.07 -62.44
N LEU A 382 -144.75 100.94 -63.15
CA LEU A 382 -144.97 100.94 -64.61
C LEU A 382 -146.04 99.91 -64.99
N LYS A 383 -147.28 100.38 -65.18
CA LYS A 383 -148.35 99.65 -65.88
C LYS A 383 -148.64 100.36 -67.21
N CYS A 384 -148.87 99.52 -68.23
CA CYS A 384 -149.51 99.78 -69.53
C CYS A 384 -148.57 100.16 -70.69
N GLN A 385 -148.47 99.27 -71.69
CA GLN A 385 -149.53 99.14 -72.69
C GLN A 385 -149.59 97.74 -73.36
N PRO A 386 -150.78 97.34 -73.90
CA PRO A 386 -151.11 96.02 -74.51
C PRO A 386 -151.21 96.14 -76.06
N PRO A 387 -151.87 95.23 -76.83
CA PRO A 387 -152.07 93.76 -76.74
C PRO A 387 -151.60 92.99 -78.01
N ASP A 388 -151.30 91.68 -77.87
CA ASP A 388 -151.60 90.55 -78.79
C ASP A 388 -151.35 89.22 -78.07
#